data_AF-A0A926HCA3-F1
#
_entry.id   AF-A0A926HCA3-F1
#
_cell.length_a   1.000
_cell.length_b   1.000
_cell.length_c   1.000
_cell.angle_alpha   90.00
_cell.angle_beta   90.00
_cell.angle_gamma   90.00
#
_symmetry.space_group_name_H-M   'P 1'
#
loop_
_entity.id
_entity.type
_entity.pdbx_description
1 polymer ?
#
loop_
_entity_poly.entity_id
_entity_poly.type
_entity_poly.pdbx_seq_one_letter_code
_entity_poly.pdbx_strand_id
1 'polypeptide(L)' 'YLSPLAILLRGGQTRSFHRPLHEYINSLANNGLLVNRMQELDSYDERESANQSRAENLADREIPLFLALRAVKIGAAG' A
#
# COMPACT_ATOMS: atom_id res chain seq x y z
N TYR A 1 -2.95 5.48 18.47
CA TYR A 1 -1.99 5.29 17.36
C TYR A 1 -2.19 4.01 16.56
N LEU A 2 -3.41 3.44 16.56
CA LEU A 2 -4.00 2.80 15.39
C LEU A 2 -5.49 3.14 15.53
N SER A 3 -6.02 4.05 14.68
CA SER A 3 -7.47 4.14 14.57
C SER A 3 -7.95 2.77 14.08
N PRO A 4 -9.06 2.23 14.61
CA PRO A 4 -9.61 1.00 14.07
C PRO A 4 -9.96 1.27 12.61
N LEU A 5 -9.19 0.69 11.69
CA LEU A 5 -9.57 0.69 10.28
C LEU A 5 -10.89 -0.06 10.22
N ALA A 6 -11.99 0.65 9.96
CA ALA A 6 -13.33 0.09 9.83
C ALA A 6 -13.44 -0.68 8.51
N ILE A 7 -12.53 -1.62 8.26
CA ILE A 7 -12.78 -2.71 7.32
C ILE A 7 -13.88 -3.54 7.99
N LEU A 8 -14.99 -3.70 7.29
CA LEU A 8 -16.13 -4.50 7.73
C LEU A 8 -15.72 -5.99 7.77
N LEU A 9 -14.95 -6.38 8.78
CA LEU A 9 -14.50 -7.75 9.00
C LEU A 9 -15.68 -8.54 9.58
N ARG A 10 -16.49 -9.14 8.72
CA ARG A 10 -17.56 -10.06 9.13
C ARG A 10 -16.95 -11.30 9.80
N GLY A 11 -16.91 -11.34 11.13
CA GLY A 11 -16.83 -12.56 11.95
C GLY A 11 -15.65 -13.51 11.73
N GLY A 12 -14.58 -13.09 11.04
CA GLY A 12 -13.41 -13.91 10.73
C GLY A 12 -12.10 -13.30 11.24
N GLN A 13 -11.09 -14.14 11.46
CA GLN A 13 -9.73 -13.68 11.78
C GLN A 13 -9.06 -13.13 10.51
N THR A 14 -8.56 -11.90 10.57
CA THR A 14 -7.75 -11.33 9.48
C THR A 14 -6.33 -11.86 9.57
N ARG A 15 -5.83 -12.40 8.46
CA ARG A 15 -4.42 -12.79 8.31
C ARG A 15 -3.79 -11.96 7.20
N SER A 16 -2.72 -11.26 7.52
CA SER A 16 -1.95 -10.44 6.59
C SER A 16 -0.55 -11.04 6.45
N PHE A 17 -0.03 -11.11 5.22
CA PHE A 17 1.31 -11.62 4.95
C PHE A 17 2.23 -10.47 4.61
N HIS A 18 3.10 -10.10 5.54
CA HIS A 18 4.13 -9.11 5.28
C HIS A 18 5.12 -9.64 4.24
N ARG A 19 5.48 -8.78 3.29
CA ARG A 19 6.53 -9.01 2.30
C ARG A 19 7.34 -7.71 2.14
N PRO A 20 8.68 -7.77 2.13
CA PRO A 20 9.50 -6.60 1.89
C PRO A 20 9.32 -6.12 0.43
N LEU A 21 9.53 -4.81 0.20
CA LEU A 21 9.32 -4.20 -1.12
C LEU A 21 10.07 -4.92 -2.25
N HIS A 22 11.32 -5.30 -2.01
CA HIS A 22 12.14 -6.00 -3.00
C HIS A 22 11.52 -7.34 -3.44
N GLU A 23 10.75 -8.01 -2.58
CA GLU A 23 10.11 -9.29 -2.94
C GLU A 23 8.99 -9.06 -3.95
N TYR A 24 8.17 -8.00 -3.78
CA TYR A 24 7.16 -7.64 -4.77
C TYR A 24 7.79 -7.29 -6.13
N ILE A 25 8.82 -6.42 -6.13
CA ILE A 25 9.47 -5.96 -7.36
C ILE A 25 10.16 -7.13 -8.09
N ASN A 26 10.97 -7.91 -7.37
CA ASN A 26 11.71 -9.01 -7.97
C ASN A 26 10.79 -10.14 -8.43
N SER A 27 9.71 -10.43 -7.70
CA SER A 27 8.75 -11.45 -8.12
C SER A 27 8.03 -11.07 -9.41
N LEU A 28 7.66 -9.80 -9.59
CA LEU A 28 7.08 -9.30 -10.84
C LEU A 28 8.09 -9.42 -11.99
N ALA A 29 9.34 -8.98 -11.77
CA ALA A 29 10.40 -9.08 -12.77
C ALA A 29 10.69 -10.52 -13.20
N ASN A 30 10.79 -11.45 -12.24
CA ASN A 30 11.00 -12.88 -12.50
C ASN A 30 9.87 -13.52 -13.32
N ASN A 31 8.68 -12.92 -13.32
CA ASN A 31 7.53 -13.35 -14.12
C ASN A 31 7.39 -12.58 -15.46
N GLY A 32 8.43 -11.85 -15.87
CA GLY A 32 8.44 -11.11 -17.15
C GLY A 32 7.58 -9.85 -17.13
N LEU A 33 7.28 -9.32 -15.94
CA LEU A 33 6.53 -8.07 -15.77
C LEU A 33 7.50 -6.94 -15.42
N LEU A 34 7.53 -5.91 -16.25
CA LEU A 34 8.28 -4.69 -16.00
C LEU A 34 7.45 -3.76 -15.11
N VAL A 35 7.89 -3.55 -13.86
CA VAL A 35 7.32 -2.50 -13.01
C VAL A 35 7.70 -1.14 -13.59
N ASN A 36 6.72 -0.36 -14.03
CA ASN A 36 6.95 0.94 -14.66
C ASN A 36 6.34 2.11 -13.88
N ARG A 37 5.66 1.84 -12.76
CA ARG A 37 5.22 2.86 -11.81
C ARG A 37 5.02 2.24 -10.44
N MET A 38 5.42 2.98 -9.41
CA MET A 38 5.16 2.72 -8.01
C MET A 38 4.59 4.00 -7.39
N GLN A 39 3.59 3.86 -6.53
CA GLN A 39 3.12 4.94 -5.66
C GLN A 39 3.00 4.42 -4.24
N GLU A 40 3.61 5.15 -3.32
CA GLU A 40 3.39 5.01 -1.89
C GLU A 40 2.19 5.87 -1.53
N LEU A 41 1.16 5.25 -0.96
CA LEU A 41 -0.10 5.91 -0.63
C LEU A 41 -0.23 5.94 0.88
N ASP A 42 -0.32 7.15 1.41
CA ASP A 42 -0.54 7.41 2.82
C ASP A 42 -2.04 7.19 3.18
N SER A 43 -2.37 7.20 4.47
CA SER A 43 -3.76 7.04 4.93
C SER A 43 -4.46 8.37 5.16
N TYR A 44 -3.82 9.48 4.77
CA TYR A 44 -4.30 10.80 5.06
C TYR A 44 -5.55 11.12 4.25
N ASP A 45 -6.65 11.43 4.94
CA ASP A 45 -7.89 11.91 4.34
C ASP A 45 -8.16 13.35 4.79
N GLU A 46 -8.14 14.29 3.85
CA GLU A 46 -8.43 15.70 4.09
C GLU A 46 -9.78 15.93 4.78
N ARG A 47 -10.79 15.09 4.50
CA ARG A 47 -12.14 15.22 5.05
C ARG A 47 -12.20 14.84 6.52
N GLU A 48 -11.41 13.85 6.92
CA GLU A 48 -11.31 13.40 8.31
C GLU A 48 -10.29 14.23 9.11
N SER A 49 -9.35 14.89 8.43
CA SER A 49 -8.25 15.64 9.07
C SER A 49 -8.70 16.72 10.06
N ALA A 50 -9.86 17.33 9.82
CA ALA A 50 -10.43 18.37 10.69
C ALA A 50 -10.90 17.82 12.04
N ASN A 51 -11.20 16.52 12.13
CA ASN A 51 -11.64 15.84 13.34
C ASN A 51 -10.50 15.13 14.08
N GLN A 52 -9.30 15.10 13.50
CA GLN A 52 -8.13 14.44 14.08
C GLN A 52 -7.15 15.43 14.71
N SER A 53 -6.32 14.93 15.63
CA SER A 53 -5.26 15.73 16.21
C SER A 53 -4.18 16.05 15.17
N ARG A 54 -3.45 17.15 15.37
CA ARG A 54 -2.30 17.51 14.52
C ARG A 54 -1.24 16.39 14.46
N ALA A 55 -1.05 15.65 15.55
CA ALA A 55 -0.08 14.56 15.61
C ALA A 55 -0.51 13.35 14.77
N GLU A 56 -1.78 12.97 14.85
CA GLU A 56 -2.34 11.89 14.01
C GLU A 56 -2.26 12.24 12.53
N ASN A 57 -2.67 13.45 12.15
CA ASN A 57 -2.56 13.93 10.77
C ASN A 57 -1.11 13.92 10.23
N LEU A 58 -0.11 14.19 11.08
CA LEU A 58 1.30 14.13 10.68
C LEU A 58 1.74 12.68 10.48
N ALA A 59 1.36 11.78 11.39
CA ALA A 59 1.71 10.37 11.27
C ALA A 59 1.05 9.68 10.07
N ASP A 60 -0.21 10.01 9.78
CA ASP A 60 -0.95 9.50 8.62
C ASP A 60 -0.31 9.89 7.29
N ARG A 61 0.54 10.92 7.26
CA ARG A 61 1.32 11.37 6.09
C ARG A 61 2.77 10.86 6.09
N GLU A 62 3.24 10.31 7.20
CA GLU A 62 4.66 9.94 7.37
C GLU A 62 4.96 8.53 6.87
N ILE A 63 4.09 7.57 7.17
CA ILE A 63 4.29 6.16 6.79
C ILE A 63 3.20 5.74 5.79
N PRO A 64 3.57 5.31 4.57
CA PRO A 64 2.60 4.83 3.59
C PRO A 64 1.84 3.61 4.11
N LEU A 65 0.50 3.67 4.04
CA LEU A 65 -0.35 2.54 4.42
C LEU A 65 -0.51 1.53 3.28
N PHE A 66 -0.48 2.01 2.04
CA PHE A 66 -0.67 1.18 0.85
C PHE A 66 0.45 1.38 -0.17
N LEU A 67 0.70 0.33 -0.95
CA LEU A 67 1.63 0.34 -2.06
C LEU A 67 0.87 0.02 -3.35
N ALA A 68 0.85 0.96 -4.29
CA ALA A 68 0.31 0.74 -5.62
C ALA A 68 1.44 0.47 -6.62
N LEU A 69 1.40 -0.69 -7.28
CA LEU A 69 2.35 -1.08 -8.31
C LEU A 69 1.65 -1.25 -9.65
N ARG A 70 2.26 -0.68 -10.70
CA ARG A 70 1.88 -0.95 -12.09
C ARG A 70 3.01 -1.69 -12.79
N ALA A 71 2.69 -2.85 -13.33
CA ALA A 71 3.61 -3.63 -14.12
C ALA A 71 3.00 -3.95 -15.49
N VAL A 72 3.84 -4.02 -16.52
CA VAL A 72 3.45 -4.33 -17.89
C VAL A 72 4.15 -5.59 -18.34
N LYS A 73 3.44 -6.45 -19.08
CA LYS A 73 4.06 -7.59 -19.75
C LYS A 73 4.88 -7.06 -20.92
N ILE A 74 6.18 -7.31 -20.87
CA ILE A 74 7.07 -7.09 -22.01
C ILE A 74 7.01 -8.36 -22.87
N GLY A 75 6.72 -8.19 -24.17
CA GLY A 75 6.77 -9.30 -25.14
C GLY A 75 8.15 -9.95 -25.14
N ALA A 76 8.26 -11.18 -25.66
CA ALA A 76 9.58 -11.79 -25.87
C ALA A 76 10.44 -10.80 -26.67
N ALA A 77 11.64 -10.49 -26.16
CA ALA A 77 12.64 -9.80 -26.96
C ALA A 77 12.83 -10.66 -28.23
N GLY A 78 12.43 -10.11 -29.38
CA GLY A 78 12.67 -10.73 -30.68
C GLY A 78 14.16 -10.79 -30.98
#